data_AF-A0A1C7NRZ8-F1
#
_entry.id   AF-A0A1C7NRZ8-F1
#
_cell.length_a   1.000
_cell.length_b   1.000
_cell.length_c   1.000
_cell.angle_alpha   90.00
_cell.angle_beta   90.00
_cell.angle_gamma   90.00
#
_symmetry.space_group_name_H-M   'P 1'
#
loop_
_entity.id
_entity.type
_entity.pdbx_description
1 polymer ?
#
loop_
_entity_poly.entity_id
_entity_poly.type
_entity_poly.pdbx_seq_one_letter_code
_entity_poly.pdbx_strand_id
1 'polypeptide(L)'
;MRSLSIVASIALFIGTVVAQEGATVPVSTSAGTSSYSCDPNSCKIENNCLCASQKPPGGLSPSDTPQFVTVTYDDSVQASLMDTANALINVTNPNGCPGHGTWFVSMQYTDFSLVQQWYAAGNEVADQLCSHTFSHVGSPSSQEIASCKTMLNAYGGIPSSKIQGFRAPFLNYTKDTLNTLNQQGFLYDSSASAVTDDMYWPYTLDSGMANDCWTGICAAGQVKLPGLWEIPMYSVLDNASIPQLMDVYLAGTPADVTTWSQAAFDKHYNGNRQPFGIYVHPTHLTTYPGGADPKDLLKGVVDFIQEIAAKPNVWFVTNQQLLQYMKNPVKASELGKQDYMQCKQPVIPKEICNGLDDDHNGTIDDGLVNSCNFGTS
;
A
#
# COMPACT_ATOMS: atom_id res chain seq x y z
N MET A 1 -42.45 45.79 22.62
CA MET A 1 -42.49 45.92 21.15
C MET A 1 -41.86 47.27 20.83
N ARG A 2 -40.70 47.43 20.18
CA ARG A 2 -40.09 46.69 19.07
C ARG A 2 -38.56 46.63 19.21
N SER A 3 -38.01 45.58 18.62
CA SER A 3 -36.68 45.01 18.76
C SER A 3 -35.51 45.91 18.34
N LEU A 4 -34.39 45.79 19.08
CA LEU A 4 -33.04 46.07 18.61
C LEU A 4 -32.59 44.90 17.71
N SER A 5 -32.21 45.20 16.47
CA SER A 5 -31.58 44.25 15.56
C SER A 5 -30.10 44.12 15.89
N ILE A 6 -29.70 42.99 16.47
CA ILE A 6 -28.30 42.56 16.55
C ILE A 6 -28.01 41.80 15.25
N VAL A 7 -27.14 42.36 14.41
CA VAL A 7 -26.58 41.67 13.25
C VAL A 7 -25.59 40.65 13.77
N ALA A 8 -25.99 39.38 13.82
CA ALA A 8 -25.09 38.27 14.08
C ALA A 8 -24.33 37.95 12.79
N SER A 9 -23.07 38.36 12.72
CA SER A 9 -22.13 37.90 11.71
C SER A 9 -21.88 36.40 11.92
N ILE A 10 -22.54 35.57 11.13
CA ILE A 10 -22.26 34.14 11.05
C ILE A 10 -20.91 34.01 10.33
N ALA A 11 -19.84 33.83 11.10
CA ALA A 11 -18.59 33.31 10.57
C ALA A 11 -18.86 31.88 10.10
N LEU A 12 -18.86 31.66 8.78
CA LEU A 12 -18.76 30.31 8.22
C LEU A 12 -17.43 29.72 8.69
N PHE A 13 -17.49 28.83 9.68
CA PHE A 13 -16.44 27.86 9.89
C PHE A 13 -16.46 26.93 8.68
N ILE A 14 -15.52 27.15 7.76
CA ILE A 14 -15.15 26.17 6.74
C ILE A 14 -14.53 25.03 7.54
N GLY A 15 -15.31 23.98 7.80
CA GLY A 15 -14.80 22.75 8.37
C GLY A 15 -13.75 22.18 7.42
N THR A 16 -12.49 22.20 7.84
CA THR A 16 -11.47 21.35 7.26
C THR A 16 -11.93 19.91 7.49
N VAL A 17 -12.36 19.23 6.43
CA VAL A 17 -12.61 17.80 6.47
C VAL A 17 -11.24 17.16 6.68
N VAL A 18 -10.98 16.77 7.93
CA VAL A 18 -9.87 15.89 8.27
C VAL A 18 -10.23 14.55 7.63
N ALA A 19 -9.35 14.00 6.79
CA ALA A 19 -9.51 12.66 6.27
C ALA A 19 -9.59 11.70 7.47
N GLN A 20 -10.76 11.14 7.71
CA GLN A 20 -10.98 10.06 8.65
C GLN A 20 -11.34 8.81 7.81
N GLU A 21 -11.02 7.63 8.35
CA GLU A 21 -11.18 6.29 7.76
C GLU A 21 -12.40 6.16 6.84
N GLY A 22 -12.18 5.66 5.61
CA GLY A 22 -13.16 5.72 4.50
C GLY A 22 -13.11 7.02 3.67
N ALA A 23 -11.96 7.70 3.67
CA ALA A 23 -11.82 9.03 3.07
C ALA A 23 -12.05 9.02 1.55
N THR A 24 -13.00 9.85 1.13
CA THR A 24 -13.10 10.33 -0.26
C THR A 24 -11.94 11.26 -0.55
N VAL A 25 -11.32 11.16 -1.72
CA VAL A 25 -10.34 12.18 -2.13
C VAL A 25 -11.12 13.48 -2.38
N PRO A 26 -10.74 14.63 -1.80
CA PRO A 26 -11.46 15.89 -1.99
C PRO A 26 -11.60 16.22 -3.48
N VAL A 27 -12.84 16.27 -3.97
CA VAL A 27 -13.14 16.71 -5.35
C VAL A 27 -13.02 18.22 -5.40
N SER A 28 -11.80 18.75 -5.60
CA SER A 28 -11.61 20.18 -5.86
C SER A 28 -11.79 20.49 -7.35
N THR A 29 -12.62 21.49 -7.66
CA THR A 29 -12.78 22.06 -9.01
C THR A 29 -11.62 22.95 -9.45
N SER A 30 -10.57 23.09 -8.63
CA SER A 30 -9.34 23.77 -9.03
C SER A 30 -8.30 22.74 -9.43
N ALA A 31 -8.10 22.56 -10.74
CA ALA A 31 -6.92 21.88 -11.26
C ALA A 31 -5.67 22.58 -10.72
N GLY A 32 -5.05 22.02 -9.68
CA GLY A 32 -3.73 22.44 -9.26
C GLY A 32 -2.81 22.25 -10.46
N THR A 33 -2.29 23.34 -11.01
CA THR A 33 -1.38 23.27 -12.16
C THR A 33 -0.15 22.47 -11.74
N SER A 34 -0.07 21.21 -12.17
CA SER A 34 1.12 20.40 -11.97
C SER A 34 2.27 21.08 -12.69
N SER A 35 3.24 21.58 -11.91
CA SER A 35 4.50 22.10 -12.43
C SER A 35 5.54 20.99 -12.64
N TYR A 36 5.11 19.73 -12.52
CA TYR A 36 5.98 18.58 -12.66
C TYR A 36 6.58 18.56 -14.06
N SER A 37 7.90 18.56 -14.09
CA SER A 37 8.69 18.46 -15.29
C SER A 37 9.89 17.59 -14.98
N CYS A 38 9.97 16.46 -15.67
CA CYS A 38 11.06 15.51 -15.57
C CYS A 38 11.63 15.31 -16.96
N ASP A 39 12.95 15.42 -17.10
CA ASP A 39 13.64 15.10 -18.35
C ASP A 39 14.07 13.62 -18.32
N PRO A 40 13.46 12.75 -19.14
CA PRO A 40 13.77 11.32 -19.15
C PRO A 40 15.20 11.02 -19.65
N ASN A 41 15.93 12.00 -20.19
CA ASN A 41 17.33 11.81 -20.60
C ASN A 41 18.30 11.97 -19.42
N SER A 42 17.96 12.77 -18.42
CA SER A 42 18.74 12.93 -17.19
C SER A 42 18.27 12.01 -16.06
N CYS A 43 16.96 11.77 -15.97
CA CYS A 43 16.38 10.82 -15.03
C CYS A 43 16.40 9.40 -15.62
N LYS A 44 17.41 8.64 -15.20
CA LYS A 44 17.73 7.30 -15.72
C LYS A 44 17.71 6.27 -14.60
N ILE A 45 17.21 5.07 -14.89
CA ILE A 45 17.02 4.03 -13.88
C ILE A 45 18.37 3.53 -13.32
N GLU A 46 19.43 3.64 -14.12
CA GLU A 46 20.82 3.37 -13.73
C GLU A 46 21.28 4.25 -12.55
N ASN A 47 20.66 5.42 -12.38
CA ASN A 47 20.87 6.33 -11.27
C ASN A 47 19.75 6.26 -10.21
N ASN A 48 18.93 5.19 -10.23
CA ASN A 48 17.73 5.04 -9.42
C ASN A 48 16.76 6.22 -9.57
N CYS A 49 16.57 6.70 -10.81
CA CYS A 49 15.63 7.77 -11.13
C CYS A 49 14.63 7.31 -12.19
N LEU A 50 13.34 7.52 -11.96
CA LEU A 50 12.28 7.26 -12.93
C LEU A 50 11.23 8.38 -12.92
N CYS A 51 10.99 8.99 -14.08
CA CYS A 51 9.97 10.03 -14.23
C CYS A 51 8.55 9.45 -14.09
N ALA A 52 7.63 10.24 -13.54
CA ALA A 52 6.20 9.94 -13.53
C ALA A 52 5.68 9.79 -14.97
N SER A 53 5.02 8.67 -15.24
CA SER A 53 4.52 8.32 -16.56
C SER A 53 3.27 7.46 -16.42
N GLN A 54 2.26 7.73 -17.25
CA GLN A 54 1.10 6.85 -17.38
C GLN A 54 1.37 5.65 -18.30
N LYS A 55 2.44 5.70 -19.10
CA LYS A 55 2.82 4.61 -20.01
C LYS A 55 3.61 3.52 -19.28
N PRO A 56 3.52 2.26 -19.71
CA PRO A 56 4.30 1.17 -19.14
C PRO A 56 5.80 1.48 -19.07
N PRO A 57 6.48 1.08 -17.98
CA PRO A 57 7.92 1.25 -17.85
C PRO A 57 8.67 0.40 -18.89
N GLY A 58 9.89 0.80 -19.23
CA GLY A 58 10.71 0.11 -20.24
C GLY A 58 10.22 0.26 -21.68
N GLY A 59 9.20 1.09 -21.94
CA GLY A 59 8.64 1.29 -23.28
C GLY A 59 7.86 0.08 -23.81
N LEU A 60 7.41 -0.80 -22.92
CA LEU A 60 6.61 -1.96 -23.26
C LEU A 60 5.24 -1.54 -23.83
N SER A 61 4.69 -2.36 -24.73
CA SER A 61 3.30 -2.23 -25.13
C SER A 61 2.40 -2.70 -23.97
N PRO A 62 1.20 -2.12 -23.80
CA PRO A 62 0.29 -2.58 -22.75
C PRO A 62 -0.07 -4.07 -22.83
N SER A 63 -0.09 -4.67 -24.03
CA SER A 63 -0.35 -6.11 -24.21
C SER A 63 0.77 -7.01 -23.67
N ASP A 64 2.01 -6.53 -23.69
CA ASP A 64 3.18 -7.26 -23.20
C ASP A 64 3.47 -6.96 -21.72
N THR A 65 2.74 -6.02 -21.13
CA THR A 65 2.96 -5.54 -19.76
C THR A 65 2.12 -6.35 -18.77
N PRO A 66 2.71 -6.91 -17.71
CA PRO A 66 1.96 -7.57 -16.64
C PRO A 66 1.02 -6.58 -15.93
N GLN A 67 -0.18 -7.03 -15.55
CA GLN A 67 -1.04 -6.28 -14.64
C GLN A 67 -0.64 -6.63 -13.21
N PHE A 68 -0.14 -5.66 -12.45
CA PHE A 68 0.12 -5.85 -11.03
C PHE A 68 -1.11 -5.52 -10.20
N VAL A 69 -1.34 -6.31 -9.17
CA VAL A 69 -2.31 -6.05 -8.10
C VAL A 69 -1.53 -6.02 -6.78
N THR A 70 -1.62 -4.92 -6.05
CA THR A 70 -1.01 -4.79 -4.72
C THR A 70 -2.11 -4.76 -3.67
N VAL A 71 -2.20 -5.84 -2.89
CA VAL A 71 -3.10 -5.89 -1.73
C VAL A 71 -2.31 -5.41 -0.53
N THR A 72 -2.79 -4.34 0.11
CA THR A 72 -2.12 -3.77 1.27
C THR A 72 -3.03 -3.72 2.48
N TYR A 73 -2.46 -4.02 3.63
CA TYR A 73 -3.12 -3.99 4.92
C TYR A 73 -2.53 -2.89 5.76
N ASP A 74 -3.39 -2.09 6.35
CA ASP A 74 -3.00 -1.07 7.31
C ASP A 74 -3.37 -1.53 8.72
N ASP A 75 -2.68 -0.97 9.71
CA ASP A 75 -2.84 -1.12 11.15
C ASP A 75 -2.26 -2.38 11.81
N SER A 76 -2.70 -2.63 13.05
CA SER A 76 -2.14 -3.65 13.94
C SER A 76 -2.28 -5.05 13.38
N VAL A 77 -1.31 -5.92 13.66
CA VAL A 77 -1.36 -7.34 13.32
C VAL A 77 -1.90 -8.16 14.49
N GLN A 78 -3.03 -8.83 14.28
CA GLN A 78 -3.69 -9.68 15.28
C GLN A 78 -4.16 -10.98 14.61
N ALA A 79 -4.34 -12.05 15.39
CA ALA A 79 -4.64 -13.39 14.85
C ALA A 79 -5.88 -13.39 13.92
N SER A 80 -7.00 -12.81 14.37
CA SER A 80 -8.21 -12.74 13.55
C SER A 80 -8.06 -11.88 12.28
N LEU A 81 -7.19 -10.86 12.33
CA LEU A 81 -6.90 -10.00 11.18
C LEU A 81 -6.00 -10.71 10.17
N MET A 82 -5.08 -11.54 10.65
CA MET A 82 -4.19 -12.36 9.84
C MET A 82 -4.98 -13.36 8.99
N ASP A 83 -6.01 -13.98 9.54
CA ASP A 83 -6.90 -14.90 8.80
C ASP A 83 -7.59 -14.18 7.63
N THR A 84 -8.12 -12.98 7.89
CA THR A 84 -8.74 -12.11 6.87
C THR A 84 -7.74 -11.69 5.80
N ALA A 85 -6.53 -11.27 6.21
CA ALA A 85 -5.47 -10.89 5.27
C ALA A 85 -5.05 -12.07 4.39
N ASN A 86 -4.84 -13.26 4.97
CA ASN A 86 -4.52 -14.48 4.22
C ASN A 86 -5.62 -14.84 3.21
N ALA A 87 -6.89 -14.69 3.57
CA ALA A 87 -8.00 -14.95 2.64
C ALA A 87 -7.96 -14.04 1.39
N LEU A 88 -7.54 -12.78 1.56
CA LEU A 88 -7.48 -11.79 0.48
C LEU A 88 -6.30 -11.99 -0.48
N ILE A 89 -5.24 -12.69 -0.07
CA ILE A 89 -4.10 -13.04 -0.95
C ILE A 89 -4.04 -14.53 -1.28
N ASN A 90 -5.09 -15.30 -0.96
CA ASN A 90 -5.19 -16.71 -1.29
C ASN A 90 -5.49 -16.93 -2.79
N VAL A 91 -4.51 -16.55 -3.61
CA VAL A 91 -4.52 -16.64 -5.07
C VAL A 91 -3.20 -17.24 -5.54
N THR A 92 -3.17 -17.74 -6.78
CA THR A 92 -1.96 -18.29 -7.39
C THR A 92 -1.55 -17.43 -8.57
N ASN A 93 -0.33 -16.92 -8.52
CA ASN A 93 0.29 -16.17 -9.59
C ASN A 93 0.58 -17.07 -10.82
N PRO A 94 0.73 -16.52 -12.04
CA PRO A 94 0.96 -17.30 -13.25
C PRO A 94 2.19 -18.22 -13.26
N ASN A 95 3.16 -18.01 -12.35
CA ASN A 95 4.31 -18.90 -12.17
C ASN A 95 4.08 -20.06 -11.17
N GLY A 96 2.87 -20.18 -10.62
CA GLY A 96 2.51 -21.18 -9.62
C GLY A 96 2.81 -20.76 -8.18
N CYS A 97 3.37 -19.57 -7.94
CA CYS A 97 3.61 -19.05 -6.60
C CYS A 97 2.34 -18.49 -5.96
N PRO A 98 2.24 -18.49 -4.63
CA PRO A 98 1.16 -17.77 -3.95
C PRO A 98 1.18 -16.27 -4.27
N GLY A 99 0.03 -15.63 -4.14
CA GLY A 99 -0.09 -14.18 -4.08
C GLY A 99 0.57 -13.64 -2.81
N HIS A 100 1.12 -12.43 -2.89
CA HIS A 100 1.73 -11.77 -1.74
C HIS A 100 1.10 -10.40 -1.49
N GLY A 101 1.03 -10.02 -0.22
CA GLY A 101 0.54 -8.72 0.23
C GLY A 101 1.60 -7.88 0.92
N THR A 102 1.28 -6.60 1.15
CA THR A 102 2.13 -5.67 1.93
C THR A 102 1.39 -5.22 3.17
N TRP A 103 1.93 -5.46 4.35
CA TRP A 103 1.33 -4.96 5.60
C TRP A 103 2.10 -3.74 6.09
N PHE A 104 1.42 -2.58 6.13
CA PHE A 104 1.88 -1.39 6.82
C PHE A 104 1.48 -1.55 8.29
N VAL A 105 2.45 -1.87 9.16
CA VAL A 105 2.16 -2.30 10.54
C VAL A 105 2.21 -1.13 11.52
N SER A 106 1.13 -0.91 12.29
CA SER A 106 1.15 -0.01 13.46
C SER A 106 1.55 -0.77 14.74
N MET A 107 2.15 -0.09 15.73
CA MET A 107 2.79 -0.80 16.86
C MET A 107 1.83 -1.23 17.97
N GLN A 108 0.79 -0.45 18.25
CA GLN A 108 -0.11 -0.75 19.35
C GLN A 108 -0.98 -1.97 19.01
N TYR A 109 -1.11 -2.90 19.96
CA TYR A 109 -1.86 -4.16 19.82
C TYR A 109 -1.34 -5.13 18.75
N THR A 110 -0.18 -4.85 18.16
CA THR A 110 0.47 -5.77 17.22
C THR A 110 1.13 -6.93 17.95
N ASP A 111 0.80 -8.14 17.51
CA ASP A 111 1.54 -9.34 17.84
C ASP A 111 2.72 -9.50 16.88
N PHE A 112 3.93 -9.21 17.38
CA PHE A 112 5.14 -9.28 16.57
C PHE A 112 5.51 -10.70 16.14
N SER A 113 4.99 -11.75 16.80
CA SER A 113 5.18 -13.13 16.33
C SER A 113 4.44 -13.36 15.01
N LEU A 114 3.24 -12.78 14.87
CA LEU A 114 2.47 -12.83 13.62
C LEU A 114 3.10 -11.98 12.53
N VAL A 115 3.71 -10.83 12.88
CA VAL A 115 4.50 -10.02 11.94
C VAL A 115 5.66 -10.83 11.36
N GLN A 116 6.35 -11.60 12.21
CA GLN A 116 7.44 -12.48 11.79
C GLN A 116 6.93 -13.58 10.86
N GLN A 117 5.82 -14.25 11.20
CA GLN A 117 5.19 -15.27 10.36
C GLN A 117 4.78 -14.72 8.99
N TRP A 118 4.17 -13.52 8.96
CA TRP A 118 3.79 -12.85 7.73
C TRP A 118 4.98 -12.59 6.81
N TYR A 119 6.07 -12.05 7.38
CA TYR A 119 7.31 -11.82 6.65
C TYR A 119 7.94 -13.12 6.13
N ALA A 120 7.97 -14.15 6.97
CA ALA A 120 8.57 -15.43 6.64
C ALA A 120 7.80 -16.15 5.51
N ALA A 121 6.48 -15.96 5.42
CA ALA A 121 5.64 -16.42 4.31
C ALA A 121 5.91 -15.71 2.96
N GLY A 122 6.89 -14.80 2.90
CA GLY A 122 7.29 -14.07 1.70
C GLY A 122 6.50 -12.78 1.44
N ASN A 123 5.59 -12.41 2.34
CA ASN A 123 4.89 -11.14 2.26
C ASN A 123 5.78 -9.98 2.72
N GLU A 124 5.42 -8.77 2.31
CA GLU A 124 6.14 -7.58 2.72
C GLU A 124 5.58 -7.03 4.03
N VAL A 125 6.50 -6.61 4.91
CA VAL A 125 6.21 -5.77 6.06
C VAL A 125 6.84 -4.40 5.83
N ALA A 126 5.99 -3.39 5.77
CA ALA A 126 6.34 -1.99 5.63
C ALA A 126 5.96 -1.23 6.90
N ASP A 127 6.57 -0.07 7.08
CA ASP A 127 6.30 0.76 8.24
C ASP A 127 5.01 1.55 8.03
N GLN A 128 3.97 1.28 8.83
CA GLN A 128 2.97 2.30 9.09
C GLN A 128 3.38 2.98 10.37
N LEU A 129 3.58 4.28 10.29
CA LEU A 129 3.99 5.08 11.42
C LEU A 129 3.36 4.64 12.75
N CYS A 130 4.20 4.35 13.75
CA CYS A 130 3.82 3.98 15.12
C CYS A 130 2.82 4.94 15.78
N SER A 131 2.69 6.17 15.29
CA SER A 131 1.83 7.19 15.85
C SER A 131 0.40 7.19 15.32
N HIS A 132 -0.02 6.22 14.49
CA HIS A 132 -1.45 5.93 14.41
C HIS A 132 -2.03 5.71 15.82
N THR A 133 -1.20 5.34 16.81
CA THR A 133 -1.63 4.99 18.16
C THR A 133 -0.84 5.59 19.33
N PHE A 134 0.32 6.25 19.15
CA PHE A 134 1.01 6.93 20.28
C PHE A 134 0.52 8.36 20.54
N SER A 135 0.16 9.11 19.50
CA SER A 135 -0.17 10.54 19.65
C SER A 135 -1.27 11.03 18.69
N HIS A 136 -1.67 10.24 17.69
CA HIS A 136 -2.59 10.65 16.60
C HIS A 136 -2.20 11.98 15.92
N VAL A 137 -0.90 12.33 15.93
CA VAL A 137 -0.43 13.54 15.28
C VAL A 137 -0.19 13.24 13.81
N GLY A 138 -0.90 13.93 12.92
CA GLY A 138 -0.76 13.81 11.46
C GLY A 138 0.60 14.27 10.89
N SER A 139 1.60 14.51 11.73
CA SER A 139 2.97 14.87 11.34
C SER A 139 3.93 14.27 12.37
N PRO A 140 4.38 13.02 12.17
CA PRO A 140 5.31 12.38 13.09
C PRO A 140 6.63 13.12 13.20
N SER A 141 7.24 13.00 14.38
CA SER A 141 8.64 13.32 14.55
C SER A 141 9.54 12.30 13.85
N SER A 142 10.75 12.71 13.48
CA SER A 142 11.75 11.80 12.92
C SER A 142 12.13 10.66 13.87
N GLN A 143 12.07 10.92 15.17
CA GLN A 143 12.33 9.91 16.21
C GLN A 143 11.26 8.83 16.22
N GLU A 144 9.99 9.17 16.00
CA GLU A 144 8.92 8.17 15.92
C GLU A 144 9.13 7.25 14.72
N ILE A 145 9.32 7.80 13.51
CA ILE A 145 9.58 7.00 12.30
C ILE A 145 10.78 6.06 12.49
N ALA A 146 11.89 6.56 13.04
CA ALA A 146 13.08 5.74 13.26
C ALA A 146 12.85 4.64 14.33
N SER A 147 12.04 4.95 15.35
CA SER A 147 11.70 4.00 16.41
C SER A 147 10.86 2.84 15.87
N CYS A 148 9.96 3.09 14.92
CA CYS A 148 9.13 2.03 14.31
C CYS A 148 9.95 1.00 13.56
N LYS A 149 10.85 1.48 12.70
CA LYS A 149 11.80 0.62 11.98
C LYS A 149 12.67 -0.19 12.96
N THR A 150 13.04 0.40 14.09
CA THR A 150 13.81 -0.28 15.14
C THR A 150 12.96 -1.33 15.86
N MET A 151 11.69 -1.04 16.16
CA MET A 151 10.78 -1.97 16.83
C MET A 151 10.43 -3.17 15.96
N LEU A 152 10.11 -2.96 14.68
CA LEU A 152 9.88 -4.04 13.72
C LEU A 152 11.10 -4.96 13.58
N ASN A 153 12.31 -4.38 13.61
CA ASN A 153 13.53 -5.16 13.61
C ASN A 153 13.76 -5.93 14.92
N ALA A 154 13.59 -5.27 16.07
CA ALA A 154 13.89 -5.84 17.38
C ALA A 154 12.85 -6.89 17.83
N TYR A 155 11.56 -6.63 17.59
CA TYR A 155 10.47 -7.49 18.06
C TYR A 155 9.90 -8.39 16.97
N GLY A 156 9.80 -7.90 15.73
CA GLY A 156 9.31 -8.70 14.58
C GLY A 156 10.40 -9.53 13.89
N GLY A 157 11.67 -9.38 14.27
CA GLY A 157 12.79 -10.13 13.70
C GLY A 157 13.12 -9.79 12.24
N ILE A 158 12.49 -8.77 11.67
CA ILE A 158 12.67 -8.40 10.25
C ILE A 158 13.98 -7.62 10.09
N PRO A 159 14.88 -7.98 9.17
CA PRO A 159 16.09 -7.20 8.94
C PRO A 159 15.77 -5.74 8.62
N SER A 160 16.43 -4.79 9.29
CA SER A 160 16.15 -3.35 9.10
C SER A 160 16.26 -2.88 7.64
N SER A 161 17.13 -3.51 6.85
CA SER A 161 17.27 -3.24 5.40
C SER A 161 16.09 -3.72 4.55
N LYS A 162 15.22 -4.57 5.10
CA LYS A 162 14.02 -5.12 4.43
C LYS A 162 12.75 -4.33 4.76
N ILE A 163 12.80 -3.47 5.78
CA ILE A 163 11.77 -2.48 6.11
C ILE A 163 12.03 -1.23 5.25
N GLN A 164 11.40 -1.21 4.08
CA GLN A 164 11.71 -0.24 3.01
C GLN A 164 10.55 0.69 2.66
N GLY A 165 9.32 0.30 2.98
CA GLY A 165 8.12 1.08 2.71
C GLY A 165 7.65 1.92 3.89
N PHE A 166 6.96 3.01 3.57
CA PHE A 166 6.25 3.83 4.52
C PHE A 166 4.85 4.18 4.02
N ARG A 167 3.89 4.30 4.94
CA ARG A 167 2.58 4.93 4.70
C ARG A 167 2.22 5.84 5.86
N ALA A 168 1.85 7.09 5.53
CA ALA A 168 1.44 8.09 6.50
C ALA A 168 0.04 7.78 7.06
N PRO A 169 -0.21 7.93 8.37
CA PRO A 169 -1.55 7.79 8.92
C PRO A 169 -2.50 8.82 8.35
N PHE A 170 -3.76 8.41 8.17
CA PHE A 170 -4.79 9.19 7.49
C PHE A 170 -4.39 9.65 6.08
N LEU A 171 -3.32 9.06 5.51
CA LEU A 171 -2.68 9.48 4.28
C LEU A 171 -2.26 10.96 4.32
N ASN A 172 -2.06 11.50 5.51
CA ASN A 172 -1.70 12.89 5.74
C ASN A 172 -0.18 13.02 5.80
N TYR A 173 0.45 12.98 4.63
CA TYR A 173 1.88 13.20 4.49
C TYR A 173 2.19 14.68 4.25
N THR A 174 3.38 15.09 4.66
CA THR A 174 3.89 16.44 4.43
C THR A 174 5.26 16.38 3.77
N LYS A 175 5.73 17.53 3.24
CA LYS A 175 7.11 17.67 2.78
C LYS A 175 8.13 17.23 3.84
N ASP A 176 7.88 17.56 5.11
CA ASP A 176 8.79 17.21 6.21
C ASP A 176 8.78 15.71 6.51
N THR A 177 7.62 15.06 6.39
CA THR A 177 7.51 13.60 6.43
C THR A 177 8.40 12.98 5.34
N LEU A 178 8.22 13.37 4.07
CA LEU A 178 8.99 12.81 2.96
C LEU A 178 10.49 13.09 3.07
N ASN A 179 10.88 14.30 3.51
CA ASN A 179 12.29 14.64 3.80
C ASN A 179 12.88 13.66 4.83
N THR A 180 12.11 13.36 5.88
CA THR A 180 12.52 12.45 6.94
C THR A 180 12.68 11.02 6.43
N LEU A 181 11.75 10.54 5.59
CA LEU A 181 11.84 9.22 4.96
C LEU A 181 13.12 9.06 4.14
N ASN A 182 13.45 10.07 3.32
CA ASN A 182 14.69 10.09 2.55
C ASN A 182 15.92 10.06 3.46
N GLN A 183 15.96 10.91 4.50
CA GLN A 183 17.08 10.95 5.47
C GLN A 183 17.27 9.62 6.22
N GLN A 184 16.20 8.86 6.44
CA GLN A 184 16.23 7.57 7.13
C GLN A 184 16.41 6.37 6.19
N GLY A 185 16.57 6.62 4.89
CA GLY A 185 16.82 5.60 3.89
C GLY A 185 15.64 4.65 3.66
N PHE A 186 14.40 5.17 3.76
CA PHE A 186 13.25 4.44 3.20
C PHE A 186 13.34 4.43 1.67
N LEU A 187 12.91 3.33 1.07
CA LEU A 187 12.90 3.19 -0.38
C LEU A 187 11.71 3.91 -1.00
N TYR A 188 10.53 3.80 -0.38
CA TYR A 188 9.30 4.31 -0.94
C TYR A 188 8.29 4.82 0.09
N ASP A 189 7.49 5.78 -0.33
CA ASP A 189 6.22 6.17 0.30
C ASP A 189 5.04 5.66 -0.56
N SER A 190 3.93 5.35 0.09
CA SER A 190 2.66 5.03 -0.56
C SER A 190 1.53 5.72 0.20
N SER A 191 1.54 7.04 0.15
CA SER A 191 0.54 7.89 0.81
C SER A 191 -0.17 8.82 -0.16
N ALA A 192 0.40 9.10 -1.33
CA ALA A 192 -0.21 10.01 -2.30
C ALA A 192 -1.36 9.35 -3.04
N SER A 193 -2.48 10.06 -3.19
CA SER A 193 -3.62 9.59 -3.96
C SER A 193 -3.44 9.84 -5.45
N ALA A 194 -3.92 8.90 -6.25
CA ALA A 194 -4.05 9.00 -7.70
C ALA A 194 -5.52 8.92 -8.08
N VAL A 195 -5.99 9.98 -8.71
CA VAL A 195 -7.31 10.14 -9.28
C VAL A 195 -7.23 10.10 -10.80
N THR A 196 -8.38 10.07 -11.46
CA THR A 196 -8.58 9.80 -12.90
C THR A 196 -7.47 10.23 -13.86
N ASP A 197 -6.91 11.43 -13.68
CA ASP A 197 -5.98 12.08 -14.62
C ASP A 197 -4.49 11.96 -14.23
N ASP A 198 -4.17 11.54 -13.01
CA ASP A 198 -2.79 11.42 -12.48
C ASP A 198 -2.43 9.98 -12.07
N MET A 199 -3.07 8.98 -12.70
CA MET A 199 -2.75 7.56 -12.52
C MET A 199 -1.41 7.19 -13.17
N TYR A 200 -0.31 7.60 -12.54
CA TYR A 200 1.06 7.30 -12.96
C TYR A 200 1.50 5.94 -12.45
N TRP A 201 2.41 5.27 -13.17
CA TRP A 201 3.21 4.19 -12.60
C TRP A 201 4.10 4.72 -11.47
N PRO A 202 4.58 3.86 -10.55
CA PRO A 202 5.50 4.28 -9.49
C PRO A 202 6.70 5.05 -10.07
N TYR A 203 7.11 6.11 -9.39
CA TYR A 203 8.13 7.02 -9.90
C TYR A 203 9.00 7.53 -8.75
N THR A 204 10.12 8.16 -9.08
CA THR A 204 11.02 8.73 -8.07
C THR A 204 10.80 10.22 -7.91
N LEU A 205 11.03 10.71 -6.69
CA LEU A 205 10.81 12.09 -6.29
C LEU A 205 11.97 13.03 -6.67
N ASP A 206 12.89 12.60 -7.53
CA ASP A 206 13.99 13.40 -8.08
C ASP A 206 13.50 14.70 -8.75
N SER A 207 12.39 14.60 -9.48
CA SER A 207 11.72 15.75 -10.12
C SER A 207 10.53 16.29 -9.31
N GLY A 208 10.28 15.71 -8.14
CA GLY A 208 9.20 16.07 -7.21
C GLY A 208 7.94 15.24 -7.35
N MET A 209 6.88 15.66 -6.66
CA MET A 209 5.58 14.99 -6.69
C MET A 209 4.83 15.30 -7.99
N ALA A 210 4.17 14.28 -8.54
CA ALA A 210 3.27 14.39 -9.69
C ALA A 210 1.80 14.15 -9.31
N ASN A 211 1.55 13.53 -8.15
CA ASN A 211 0.24 13.26 -7.57
C ASN A 211 -0.16 14.26 -6.48
N ASP A 212 -1.46 14.36 -6.18
CA ASP A 212 -2.04 15.23 -5.14
C ASP A 212 -1.70 16.73 -5.27
N CYS A 213 -1.53 17.23 -6.49
CA CYS A 213 -1.11 18.60 -6.71
C CYS A 213 -2.10 19.66 -6.18
N TRP A 214 -3.33 19.27 -5.87
CA TRP A 214 -4.34 20.11 -5.21
C TRP A 214 -3.94 20.52 -3.78
N THR A 215 -3.07 19.76 -3.11
CA THR A 215 -2.51 20.10 -1.79
C THR A 215 -1.42 21.18 -1.85
N GLY A 216 -0.93 21.52 -3.05
CA GLY A 216 0.21 22.39 -3.27
C GLY A 216 1.57 21.67 -3.20
N ILE A 217 1.61 20.36 -2.91
CA ILE A 217 2.86 19.58 -2.78
C ILE A 217 3.68 19.52 -4.09
N CYS A 218 3.01 19.61 -5.25
CA CYS A 218 3.65 19.61 -6.58
C CYS A 218 4.22 20.96 -7.02
N ALA A 219 4.15 22.01 -6.18
CA ALA A 219 4.70 23.31 -6.57
C ALA A 219 6.23 23.22 -6.73
N ALA A 220 6.76 23.88 -7.75
CA ALA A 220 8.18 23.80 -8.11
C ALA A 220 9.09 24.11 -6.91
N GLY A 221 10.01 23.19 -6.60
CA GLY A 221 10.96 23.32 -5.49
C GLY A 221 10.40 22.95 -4.11
N GLN A 222 9.13 22.55 -3.99
CA GLN A 222 8.58 22.05 -2.73
C GLN A 222 9.19 20.71 -2.36
N VAL A 223 9.08 19.69 -3.21
CA VAL A 223 9.61 18.34 -2.94
C VAL A 223 10.57 17.97 -4.05
N LYS A 224 11.82 17.66 -3.70
CA LYS A 224 12.81 17.03 -4.58
C LYS A 224 13.68 16.13 -3.72
N LEU A 225 13.40 14.83 -3.78
CA LEU A 225 13.98 13.81 -2.91
C LEU A 225 14.58 12.70 -3.78
N PRO A 226 15.82 12.88 -4.25
CA PRO A 226 16.47 11.92 -5.12
C PRO A 226 16.46 10.51 -4.54
N GLY A 227 16.03 9.53 -5.33
CA GLY A 227 16.02 8.12 -4.96
C GLY A 227 14.89 7.62 -4.07
N LEU A 228 14.05 8.51 -3.51
CA LEU A 228 12.81 8.12 -2.83
C LEU A 228 11.72 7.85 -3.87
N TRP A 229 11.09 6.68 -3.80
CA TRP A 229 10.00 6.28 -4.69
C TRP A 229 8.64 6.68 -4.11
N GLU A 230 7.71 7.00 -4.99
CA GLU A 230 6.29 7.10 -4.67
C GLU A 230 5.56 5.94 -5.36
N ILE A 231 4.72 5.24 -4.61
CA ILE A 231 3.74 4.28 -5.13
C ILE A 231 2.35 4.91 -4.95
N PRO A 232 1.81 5.58 -5.98
CA PRO A 232 0.53 6.27 -5.88
C PRO A 232 -0.60 5.29 -5.54
N MET A 233 -1.52 5.73 -4.69
CA MET A 233 -2.70 4.98 -4.30
C MET A 233 -3.83 5.25 -5.29
N TYR A 234 -4.24 4.26 -6.07
CA TYR A 234 -5.26 4.46 -7.11
C TYR A 234 -6.67 4.41 -6.52
N SER A 235 -7.46 5.44 -6.80
CA SER A 235 -8.86 5.51 -6.38
C SER A 235 -9.81 4.71 -7.28
N VAL A 236 -10.88 4.20 -6.68
CA VAL A 236 -12.04 3.59 -7.34
C VAL A 236 -13.15 4.63 -7.38
N LEU A 237 -13.73 4.87 -8.56
CA LEU A 237 -14.83 5.84 -8.69
C LEU A 237 -16.17 5.19 -8.38
N ASP A 238 -16.98 5.84 -7.56
CA ASP A 238 -18.36 5.43 -7.31
C ASP A 238 -19.34 5.85 -8.43
N ASN A 239 -20.63 5.54 -8.26
CA ASN A 239 -21.70 5.91 -9.21
C ASN A 239 -21.81 7.44 -9.45
N ALA A 240 -21.37 8.26 -8.50
CA ALA A 240 -21.34 9.72 -8.58
C ALA A 240 -20.00 10.26 -9.09
N SER A 241 -19.09 9.38 -9.55
CA SER A 241 -17.71 9.70 -9.93
C SER A 241 -16.88 10.30 -8.79
N ILE A 242 -17.22 9.97 -7.54
CA ILE A 242 -16.45 10.36 -6.37
C ILE A 242 -15.36 9.31 -6.15
N PRO A 243 -14.08 9.72 -6.04
CA PRO A 243 -12.96 8.82 -5.79
C PRO A 243 -12.98 8.26 -4.35
N GLN A 244 -13.03 6.94 -4.26
CA GLN A 244 -12.90 6.13 -3.05
C GLN A 244 -11.51 5.52 -3.03
N LEU A 245 -10.72 5.73 -1.98
CA LEU A 245 -9.32 5.34 -1.98
C LEU A 245 -9.06 4.06 -1.17
N MET A 246 -9.42 4.08 0.12
CA MET A 246 -9.22 2.97 1.05
C MET A 246 -10.57 2.49 1.59
N ASP A 247 -10.67 1.20 1.86
CA ASP A 247 -11.90 0.55 2.34
C ASP A 247 -13.13 0.83 1.46
N VAL A 248 -12.95 0.74 0.14
CA VAL A 248 -14.00 1.04 -0.86
C VAL A 248 -15.30 0.27 -0.57
N TYR A 249 -15.21 -0.91 0.04
CA TYR A 249 -16.34 -1.74 0.45
C TYR A 249 -17.24 -1.12 1.54
N LEU A 250 -16.81 -0.05 2.22
CA LEU A 250 -17.63 0.73 3.15
C LEU A 250 -18.40 1.87 2.47
N ALA A 251 -18.04 2.23 1.23
CA ALA A 251 -18.60 3.39 0.53
C ALA A 251 -19.93 3.11 -0.19
N GLY A 252 -20.37 1.85 -0.26
CA GLY A 252 -21.56 1.48 -1.02
C GLY A 252 -22.09 0.09 -0.67
N THR A 253 -23.10 -0.36 -1.43
CA THR A 253 -23.59 -1.73 -1.30
C THR A 253 -22.57 -2.72 -1.89
N PRO A 254 -22.52 -3.99 -1.44
CA PRO A 254 -21.58 -4.97 -2.00
C PRO A 254 -21.67 -5.10 -3.53
N ALA A 255 -22.87 -4.98 -4.10
CA ALA A 255 -23.09 -5.05 -5.55
C ALA A 255 -22.51 -3.82 -6.28
N ASP A 256 -22.72 -2.62 -5.74
CA ASP A 256 -22.17 -1.39 -6.28
C ASP A 256 -20.64 -1.40 -6.21
N VAL A 257 -20.09 -1.74 -5.04
CA VAL A 257 -18.63 -1.82 -4.79
C VAL A 257 -17.97 -2.81 -5.75
N THR A 258 -18.58 -3.97 -5.97
CA THR A 258 -18.07 -4.97 -6.93
C THR A 258 -18.04 -4.36 -8.33
N THR A 259 -19.11 -3.68 -8.75
CA THR A 259 -19.19 -3.03 -10.06
C THR A 259 -18.14 -1.94 -10.22
N TRP A 260 -17.95 -1.08 -9.21
CA TRP A 260 -16.95 -0.01 -9.22
C TRP A 260 -15.53 -0.57 -9.29
N SER A 261 -15.24 -1.58 -8.47
CA SER A 261 -13.93 -2.23 -8.42
C SER A 261 -13.60 -2.93 -9.73
N GLN A 262 -14.58 -3.59 -10.36
CA GLN A 262 -14.43 -4.22 -11.67
C GLN A 262 -14.16 -3.18 -12.77
N ALA A 263 -14.92 -2.08 -12.78
CA ALA A 263 -14.73 -0.99 -13.74
C ALA A 263 -13.36 -0.31 -13.57
N ALA A 264 -12.92 -0.10 -12.33
CA ALA A 264 -11.60 0.42 -12.03
C ALA A 264 -10.52 -0.56 -12.52
N PHE A 265 -10.57 -1.83 -12.12
CA PHE A 265 -9.62 -2.84 -12.58
C PHE A 265 -9.55 -2.92 -14.11
N ASP A 266 -10.69 -2.96 -14.80
CA ASP A 266 -10.73 -3.06 -16.26
C ASP A 266 -10.14 -1.81 -16.94
N LYS A 267 -10.21 -0.62 -16.32
CA LYS A 267 -9.52 0.59 -16.78
C LYS A 267 -7.99 0.43 -16.76
N HIS A 268 -7.45 -0.17 -15.70
CA HIS A 268 -6.01 -0.48 -15.61
C HIS A 268 -5.63 -1.58 -16.62
N TYR A 269 -6.37 -2.69 -16.59
CA TYR A 269 -6.06 -3.92 -17.34
C TYR A 269 -6.18 -3.75 -18.85
N ASN A 270 -7.17 -2.98 -19.34
CA ASN A 270 -7.33 -2.67 -20.77
C ASN A 270 -6.61 -1.39 -21.20
N GLY A 271 -6.12 -0.60 -20.24
CA GLY A 271 -5.39 0.65 -20.46
C GLY A 271 -3.88 0.45 -20.49
N ASN A 272 -3.14 1.28 -19.74
CA ASN A 272 -1.68 1.24 -19.70
C ASN A 272 -1.12 0.33 -18.58
N ARG A 273 -1.94 -0.57 -18.03
CA ARG A 273 -1.54 -1.59 -17.04
C ARG A 273 -0.94 -1.04 -15.75
N GLN A 274 -1.21 0.22 -15.41
CA GLN A 274 -0.78 0.77 -14.12
C GLN A 274 -1.19 -0.19 -12.99
N PRO A 275 -0.39 -0.35 -11.93
CA PRO A 275 -0.73 -1.23 -10.82
C PRO A 275 -2.13 -0.92 -10.30
N PHE A 276 -2.88 -1.94 -9.92
CA PHE A 276 -4.17 -1.79 -9.29
C PHE A 276 -4.02 -2.09 -7.80
N GLY A 277 -4.43 -1.16 -6.94
CA GLY A 277 -4.29 -1.31 -5.51
C GLY A 277 -5.58 -1.73 -4.84
N ILE A 278 -5.47 -2.63 -3.87
CA ILE A 278 -6.55 -2.99 -2.95
C ILE A 278 -6.05 -2.64 -1.55
N TYR A 279 -6.44 -1.46 -1.07
CA TYR A 279 -6.00 -0.93 0.22
C TYR A 279 -7.10 -1.12 1.25
N VAL A 280 -6.82 -1.87 2.32
CA VAL A 280 -7.83 -2.27 3.30
C VAL A 280 -7.31 -2.16 4.72
N HIS A 281 -8.20 -1.83 5.65
CA HIS A 281 -8.05 -2.16 7.06
C HIS A 281 -8.74 -3.50 7.36
N PRO A 282 -8.00 -4.56 7.69
CA PRO A 282 -8.56 -5.88 8.00
C PRO A 282 -9.68 -5.87 9.05
N THR A 283 -9.68 -4.90 9.97
CA THR A 283 -10.68 -4.75 11.04
C THR A 283 -12.11 -4.65 10.51
N HIS A 284 -12.34 -3.97 9.38
CA HIS A 284 -13.69 -3.82 8.84
C HIS A 284 -14.20 -5.07 8.12
N LEU A 285 -13.31 -6.01 7.80
CA LEU A 285 -13.62 -7.28 7.14
C LEU A 285 -13.57 -8.46 8.11
N THR A 286 -13.21 -8.24 9.37
CA THR A 286 -13.06 -9.28 10.39
C THR A 286 -14.26 -9.33 11.32
N THR A 287 -14.76 -10.53 11.61
CA THR A 287 -15.89 -10.70 12.53
C THR A 287 -15.44 -10.52 13.98
N TYR A 288 -16.07 -9.59 14.69
CA TYR A 288 -15.86 -9.38 16.13
C TYR A 288 -17.14 -9.65 16.94
N PRO A 289 -17.03 -10.18 18.18
CA PRO A 289 -18.17 -10.33 19.06
C PRO A 289 -18.87 -8.99 19.31
N GLY A 290 -20.17 -8.90 19.00
CA GLY A 290 -20.98 -7.71 19.21
C GLY A 290 -20.90 -6.64 18.10
N GLY A 291 -20.09 -6.86 17.07
CA GLY A 291 -20.06 -6.02 15.86
C GLY A 291 -21.08 -6.46 14.80
N ALA A 292 -21.20 -5.66 13.73
CA ALA A 292 -21.89 -6.09 12.50
C ALA A 292 -21.11 -7.25 11.85
N ASP A 293 -21.82 -8.21 11.24
CA ASP A 293 -21.18 -9.34 10.55
C ASP A 293 -20.69 -8.89 9.17
N PRO A 294 -19.36 -8.83 8.91
CA PRO A 294 -18.82 -8.33 7.65
C PRO A 294 -18.69 -9.43 6.59
N LYS A 295 -19.22 -10.65 6.81
CA LYS A 295 -19.04 -11.79 5.88
C LYS A 295 -19.41 -11.49 4.44
N ASP A 296 -20.50 -10.75 4.20
CA ASP A 296 -20.91 -10.41 2.84
C ASP A 296 -19.93 -9.42 2.20
N LEU A 297 -19.35 -8.51 2.99
CA LEU A 297 -18.30 -7.58 2.53
C LEU A 297 -17.01 -8.35 2.20
N LEU A 298 -16.54 -9.18 3.13
CA LEU A 298 -15.35 -10.01 2.94
C LEU A 298 -15.52 -10.92 1.72
N LYS A 299 -16.66 -11.58 1.60
CA LYS A 299 -16.97 -12.43 0.45
C LYS A 299 -16.94 -11.64 -0.85
N GLY A 300 -17.53 -10.45 -0.90
CA GLY A 300 -17.51 -9.61 -2.10
C GLY A 300 -16.08 -9.25 -2.54
N VAL A 301 -15.22 -8.86 -1.60
CA VAL A 301 -13.82 -8.53 -1.90
C VAL A 301 -13.03 -9.77 -2.34
N VAL A 302 -13.19 -10.90 -1.65
CA VAL A 302 -12.52 -12.16 -2.02
C VAL A 302 -12.96 -12.66 -3.39
N ASP A 303 -14.26 -12.65 -3.69
CA ASP A 303 -14.79 -13.08 -4.98
C ASP A 303 -14.23 -12.21 -6.12
N PHE A 304 -14.19 -10.89 -5.93
CA PHE A 304 -13.58 -9.96 -6.88
C PHE A 304 -12.08 -10.25 -7.11
N ILE A 305 -11.32 -10.48 -6.03
CA ILE A 305 -9.90 -10.84 -6.12
C ILE A 305 -9.71 -12.13 -6.91
N GLN A 306 -10.52 -13.16 -6.65
CA GLN A 306 -10.47 -14.43 -7.38
C GLN A 306 -10.79 -14.24 -8.87
N GLU A 307 -11.77 -13.40 -9.19
CA GLU A 307 -12.13 -13.08 -10.58
C GLU A 307 -10.97 -12.43 -11.35
N ILE A 308 -10.34 -11.40 -10.77
CA ILE A 308 -9.22 -10.73 -11.44
C ILE A 308 -7.97 -11.60 -11.49
N ALA A 309 -7.72 -12.45 -10.48
CA ALA A 309 -6.61 -13.40 -10.47
C ALA A 309 -6.71 -14.45 -11.58
N ALA A 310 -7.93 -14.80 -12.00
CA ALA A 310 -8.14 -15.73 -13.10
C ALA A 310 -7.83 -15.15 -14.49
N LYS A 311 -7.66 -13.82 -14.60
CA LYS A 311 -7.31 -13.15 -15.86
C LYS A 311 -5.82 -13.35 -16.21
N PRO A 312 -5.48 -13.46 -17.50
CA PRO A 312 -4.09 -13.71 -17.90
C PRO A 312 -3.17 -12.54 -17.56
N ASN A 313 -1.94 -12.85 -17.18
CA ASN A 313 -0.89 -11.88 -16.84
C ASN A 313 -1.24 -10.94 -15.68
N VAL A 314 -2.13 -11.34 -14.77
CA VAL A 314 -2.39 -10.65 -13.50
C VAL A 314 -1.48 -11.23 -12.42
N TRP A 315 -0.83 -10.36 -11.65
CA TRP A 315 0.16 -10.73 -10.64
C TRP A 315 -0.13 -10.03 -9.31
N PHE A 316 -0.37 -10.80 -8.27
CA PHE A 316 -0.53 -10.35 -6.89
C PHE A 316 0.83 -10.30 -6.22
N VAL A 317 1.34 -9.09 -5.99
CA VAL A 317 2.73 -8.85 -5.60
C VAL A 317 2.82 -7.89 -4.44
N THR A 318 3.96 -7.94 -3.74
CA THR A 318 4.32 -6.91 -2.77
C THR A 318 4.72 -5.61 -3.46
N ASN A 319 4.69 -4.50 -2.72
CA ASN A 319 5.17 -3.21 -3.22
C ASN A 319 6.67 -3.27 -3.58
N GLN A 320 7.47 -4.01 -2.82
CA GLN A 320 8.87 -4.29 -3.13
C GLN A 320 9.03 -5.02 -4.46
N GLN A 321 8.26 -6.08 -4.71
CA GLN A 321 8.30 -6.80 -5.99
C GLN A 321 7.89 -5.89 -7.16
N LEU A 322 6.85 -5.06 -6.98
CA LEU A 322 6.47 -4.04 -7.94
C LEU A 322 7.64 -3.08 -8.24
N LEU A 323 8.33 -2.56 -7.21
CA LEU A 323 9.49 -1.67 -7.41
C LEU A 323 10.70 -2.38 -8.03
N GLN A 324 10.92 -3.68 -7.76
CA GLN A 324 11.94 -4.45 -8.47
C GLN A 324 11.63 -4.54 -9.96
N TYR A 325 10.36 -4.74 -10.33
CA TYR A 325 9.92 -4.67 -11.71
C TYR A 325 10.13 -3.27 -12.31
N MET A 326 9.83 -2.20 -11.59
CA MET A 326 10.06 -0.82 -12.07
C MET A 326 11.53 -0.55 -12.38
N LYS A 327 12.45 -1.16 -11.63
CA LYS A 327 13.90 -1.05 -11.85
C LYS A 327 14.40 -1.85 -13.05
N ASN A 328 13.76 -2.97 -13.36
CA ASN A 328 14.09 -3.80 -14.52
C ASN A 328 12.81 -4.37 -15.18
N PRO A 329 12.11 -3.56 -16.00
CA PRO A 329 10.86 -3.97 -16.61
C PRO A 329 11.08 -5.09 -17.63
N VAL A 330 10.31 -6.17 -17.50
CA VAL A 330 10.34 -7.33 -18.39
C VAL A 330 8.96 -7.62 -18.95
N LYS A 331 8.86 -8.41 -20.01
CA LYS A 331 7.56 -8.81 -20.53
C LYS A 331 6.81 -9.70 -19.54
N ALA A 332 5.47 -9.71 -19.61
CA ALA A 332 4.65 -10.57 -18.76
C ALA A 332 5.03 -12.06 -18.84
N SER A 333 5.46 -12.53 -20.02
CA SER A 333 5.94 -13.89 -20.25
C SER A 333 7.30 -14.21 -19.61
N GLU A 334 8.04 -13.20 -19.18
CA GLU A 334 9.37 -13.30 -18.58
C GLU A 334 9.36 -12.97 -17.07
N LEU A 335 8.30 -12.33 -16.58
CA LEU A 335 8.17 -11.93 -15.18
C LEU A 335 8.26 -13.13 -14.24
N GLY A 336 7.58 -14.22 -14.56
CA GLY A 336 7.61 -15.45 -13.76
C GLY A 336 8.98 -16.14 -13.67
N LYS A 337 9.98 -15.71 -14.45
CA LYS A 337 11.35 -16.23 -14.42
C LYS A 337 12.31 -15.36 -13.60
N GLN A 338 11.87 -14.17 -13.18
CA GLN A 338 12.70 -13.28 -12.39
C GLN A 338 12.93 -13.85 -10.99
N ASP A 339 14.12 -13.67 -10.44
CA ASP A 339 14.49 -14.22 -9.13
C ASP A 339 13.59 -13.71 -8.00
N TYR A 340 13.19 -12.42 -8.04
CA TYR A 340 12.31 -11.80 -7.03
C TYR A 340 10.84 -12.25 -7.12
N MET A 341 10.48 -12.99 -8.18
CA MET A 341 9.15 -13.56 -8.37
C MET A 341 9.10 -15.06 -8.03
N GLN A 342 10.24 -15.70 -7.78
CA GLN A 342 10.28 -17.11 -7.40
C GLN A 342 9.82 -17.27 -5.95
N CYS A 343 9.02 -18.29 -5.65
CA CYS A 343 8.60 -18.65 -4.29
C CYS A 343 9.70 -19.42 -3.55
N LYS A 344 10.90 -18.82 -3.51
CA LYS A 344 12.01 -19.27 -2.68
C LYS A 344 11.76 -18.75 -1.27
N GLN A 345 11.57 -19.63 -0.30
CA GLN A 345 11.57 -19.24 1.10
C GLN A 345 12.98 -18.72 1.49
N PRO A 346 13.08 -17.69 2.35
CA PRO A 346 14.37 -17.22 2.82
C PRO A 346 15.03 -18.33 3.64
N VAL A 347 16.12 -18.91 3.15
CA VAL A 347 16.91 -19.84 3.95
C VAL A 347 17.71 -19.04 4.96
N ILE A 348 17.38 -19.18 6.24
CA ILE A 348 18.24 -18.70 7.31
C ILE A 348 18.95 -19.91 7.93
N PRO A 349 20.25 -19.81 8.26
CA PRO A 349 21.03 -20.96 8.74
C PRO A 349 20.65 -21.41 10.17
N LYS A 350 19.57 -20.87 10.74
CA LYS A 350 19.10 -21.16 12.08
C LYS A 350 17.59 -20.98 12.09
N GLU A 351 16.89 -22.04 12.48
CA GLU A 351 15.46 -22.03 12.79
C GLU A 351 15.10 -20.87 13.75
N ILE A 352 13.98 -20.22 13.48
CA ILE A 352 13.32 -19.26 14.37
C ILE A 352 11.87 -19.74 14.60
N CYS A 353 11.24 -19.34 15.70
CA CYS A 353 9.86 -19.77 15.96
C CYS A 353 8.85 -19.06 15.04
N ASN A 354 8.78 -19.43 13.76
CA ASN A 354 7.92 -18.82 12.75
C ASN A 354 7.01 -19.80 12.00
N GLY A 355 7.08 -21.10 12.30
CA GLY A 355 6.21 -22.12 11.72
C GLY A 355 6.60 -22.50 10.30
N LEU A 356 7.83 -22.19 9.88
CA LEU A 356 8.42 -22.54 8.60
C LEU A 356 9.65 -23.43 8.79
N ASP A 357 10.02 -24.12 7.72
CA ASP A 357 11.28 -24.88 7.66
C ASP A 357 12.37 -23.94 7.14
N ASP A 358 12.96 -23.18 8.06
CA ASP A 358 13.83 -22.05 7.75
C ASP A 358 15.19 -22.46 7.18
N ASP A 359 15.70 -23.63 7.57
CA ASP A 359 16.95 -24.21 7.10
C ASP A 359 16.75 -25.22 5.94
N HIS A 360 15.50 -25.45 5.54
CA HIS A 360 15.06 -26.42 4.52
C HIS A 360 15.52 -27.86 4.80
N ASN A 361 15.65 -28.25 6.07
CA ASN A 361 15.99 -29.62 6.45
C ASN A 361 14.79 -30.59 6.40
N GLY A 362 13.58 -30.07 6.16
CA GLY A 362 12.34 -30.82 6.10
C GLY A 362 11.57 -30.83 7.43
N THR A 363 11.99 -30.05 8.43
CA THR A 363 11.41 -29.99 9.78
C THR A 363 11.15 -28.54 10.14
N ILE A 364 9.92 -28.23 10.54
CA ILE A 364 9.55 -26.87 10.94
C ILE A 364 10.06 -26.59 12.36
N ASP A 365 10.77 -25.48 12.53
CA ASP A 365 11.14 -24.88 13.82
C ASP A 365 11.89 -25.82 14.78
N ASP A 366 12.78 -26.68 14.27
CA ASP A 366 13.55 -27.61 15.10
C ASP A 366 14.79 -26.97 15.75
N GLY A 367 15.41 -27.67 16.71
CA GLY A 367 16.62 -27.18 17.38
C GLY A 367 16.46 -25.90 18.24
N LEU A 368 15.24 -25.38 18.38
CA LEU A 368 14.93 -24.20 19.16
C LEU A 368 14.84 -24.49 20.67
N VAL A 369 15.37 -23.57 21.47
CA VAL A 369 15.44 -23.71 22.94
C VAL A 369 14.04 -23.67 23.58
N ASN A 370 13.10 -22.99 22.94
CA ASN A 370 11.70 -22.95 23.35
C ASN A 370 10.86 -23.66 22.29
N SER A 371 9.89 -24.48 22.71
CA SER A 371 8.91 -25.05 21.80
C SER A 371 8.09 -23.93 21.17
N CYS A 372 8.13 -23.85 19.85
CA CYS A 372 7.33 -22.92 19.06
C CYS A 372 5.90 -23.45 19.04
N ASN A 373 5.05 -22.92 19.93
CA ASN A 373 3.67 -23.36 20.05
C ASN A 373 2.81 -22.56 19.08
N PHE A 374 2.80 -22.95 17.80
CA PHE A 374 1.73 -22.55 16.89
C PHE A 374 0.51 -23.30 17.36
N GLY A 375 -0.40 -22.61 18.05
CA GLY A 375 -1.61 -23.21 18.58
C GLY A 375 -2.36 -23.95 17.48
N THR A 376 -2.14 -25.25 17.38
CA THR A 376 -2.97 -26.14 16.58
C THR A 376 -4.25 -26.33 17.37
N SER A 377 -5.25 -25.48 17.08
CA SER A 377 -6.63 -25.75 17.44
C SER A 377 -7.40 -26.20 16.21
#